data_AF-A0A059AX77-F1
#
_entry.id   AF-A0A059AX77-F1
#
_cell.length_a   1.000
_cell.length_b   1.000
_cell.length_c   1.000
_cell.angle_alpha   90.00
_cell.angle_beta   90.00
_cell.angle_gamma   90.00
#
_symmetry.space_group_name_H-M   'P 1'
#
loop_
_entity.id
_entity.type
_entity.pdbx_description
1 polymer ?
#
loop_
_entity_poly.entity_id
_entity_poly.type
_entity_poly.pdbx_seq_one_letter_code
_entity_poly.pdbx_strand_id
1 'polypeptide(L)'
;MISALQEVACNHIQSLGFSTDGFGMSSTMRKMNLVWVTARMHIEIYKYPAWNDVVEIETWFHKEDRIGTRQDWILKDYANGQVIGRATSKRVMMNQETRRLQKVNDDILDEYLIFCQRESSSSNQHVNNVTYIGWVLESMPREIIDSYELQTITLDYRRECQHDNVVDSLSSHEPDENLEAISQLNGTNGSAKSPATVDYRQFLHLLRFSGDGLEINRGRTQWRKKPVR
;
A
#
# COMPACT_ATOMS: atom_id res chain seq x y z
N MET A 1 7.34 9.25 -1.99
CA MET A 1 6.43 9.03 -0.84
C MET A 1 6.25 7.55 -0.52
N ILE A 2 5.82 6.70 -1.45
CA ILE A 2 5.57 5.28 -1.11
C ILE A 2 6.87 4.48 -0.88
N SER A 3 7.95 4.80 -1.60
CA SER A 3 9.28 4.24 -1.32
C SER A 3 9.74 4.58 0.08
N ALA A 4 9.46 5.80 0.55
CA ALA A 4 9.75 6.22 1.91
C ALA A 4 8.90 5.47 2.94
N LEU A 5 7.64 5.11 2.64
CA LEU A 5 6.82 4.31 3.57
C LEU A 5 7.39 2.90 3.77
N GLN A 6 7.82 2.25 2.68
CA GLN A 6 8.48 0.95 2.77
C GLN A 6 9.83 1.05 3.46
N GLU A 7 10.61 2.08 3.16
CA GLU A 7 11.89 2.32 3.80
C GLU A 7 11.71 2.57 5.30
N VAL A 8 10.76 3.41 5.71
CA VAL A 8 10.40 3.62 7.12
C VAL A 8 9.94 2.31 7.75
N ALA A 9 9.18 1.47 7.03
CA ALA A 9 8.78 0.16 7.54
C ALA A 9 9.95 -0.80 7.73
N CYS A 10 10.88 -0.86 6.78
CA CYS A 10 12.09 -1.67 6.86
C CYS A 10 13.03 -1.16 7.95
N ASN A 11 13.24 0.16 8.02
CA ASN A 11 14.02 0.80 9.06
C ASN A 11 13.42 0.55 10.44
N HIS A 12 12.10 0.66 10.58
CA HIS A 12 11.40 0.34 11.81
C HIS A 12 11.62 -1.13 12.19
N ILE A 13 11.56 -2.06 11.24
CA ILE A 13 11.73 -3.50 11.49
C ILE A 13 13.19 -3.89 11.80
N GLN A 14 14.17 -3.30 11.11
CA GLN A 14 15.60 -3.54 11.38
C GLN A 14 16.02 -2.93 12.71
N SER A 15 15.37 -1.83 13.10
CA SER A 15 15.55 -1.24 14.43
C SER A 15 15.19 -2.16 15.58
N LEU A 16 14.39 -3.20 15.30
CA LEU A 16 13.95 -4.19 16.27
C LEU A 16 15.02 -5.27 16.54
N GLY A 17 16.23 -5.15 15.98
CA GLY A 17 17.29 -6.16 16.14
C GLY A 17 17.08 -7.44 15.32
N PHE A 18 16.13 -7.42 14.38
CA PHE A 18 15.99 -8.48 13.39
C PHE A 18 17.12 -8.38 12.35
N SER A 19 17.58 -9.54 11.86
CA SER A 19 18.87 -9.58 11.15
C SER A 19 18.95 -8.63 9.96
N THR A 20 20.19 -8.26 9.62
CA THR A 20 20.62 -7.42 8.51
C THR A 20 20.34 -8.02 7.12
N ASP A 21 19.63 -9.15 7.03
CA ASP A 21 19.44 -9.94 5.81
C ASP A 21 18.33 -9.47 4.86
N GLY A 22 17.52 -8.47 5.23
CA GLY A 22 16.46 -7.98 4.35
C GLY A 22 15.06 -8.03 4.92
N PHE A 23 14.77 -9.06 5.73
CA PHE A 23 13.41 -9.59 5.81
C PHE A 23 12.69 -9.35 7.13
N GLY A 24 13.38 -8.78 8.14
CA GLY A 24 12.74 -8.51 9.42
C GLY A 24 12.30 -9.75 10.19
N MET A 25 12.97 -10.87 9.94
CA MET A 25 12.63 -12.15 10.56
C MET A 25 13.26 -12.25 11.96
N SER A 26 12.44 -12.65 12.94
CA SER A 26 12.93 -13.03 14.25
C SER A 26 13.73 -14.33 14.22
N SER A 27 14.55 -14.57 15.25
CA SER A 27 15.25 -15.85 15.41
C SER A 27 14.27 -17.03 15.44
N THR A 28 13.11 -16.82 16.03
CA THR A 28 12.03 -17.81 16.14
C THR A 28 11.40 -18.07 14.77
N MET A 29 11.13 -17.01 13.99
CA MET A 29 10.64 -17.14 12.61
C MET A 29 11.60 -17.93 11.71
N ARG A 30 12.91 -17.68 11.80
CA ARG A 30 13.92 -18.41 11.01
C ARG A 30 13.92 -19.91 11.32
N LYS A 31 13.91 -20.29 12.60
CA LYS A 31 13.88 -21.69 13.02
C LYS A 31 12.64 -22.44 12.51
N MET A 32 11.55 -21.71 12.28
CA MET A 32 10.27 -22.27 11.84
C MET A 32 10.01 -22.09 10.33
N ASN A 33 10.99 -21.62 9.55
CA ASN A 33 10.85 -21.28 8.12
C ASN A 33 9.68 -20.33 7.84
N LEU A 34 9.48 -19.31 8.69
CA LEU A 34 8.37 -18.35 8.60
C LEU A 34 8.84 -16.99 8.09
N VAL A 35 8.02 -16.34 7.26
CA VAL A 35 8.26 -15.00 6.73
C VAL A 35 6.99 -14.15 6.80
N TRP A 36 7.17 -12.84 6.98
CA TRP A 36 6.09 -11.87 6.84
C TRP A 36 5.90 -11.50 5.37
N VAL A 37 4.70 -11.69 4.86
CA VAL A 37 4.32 -11.23 3.52
C VAL A 37 3.26 -10.15 3.62
N THR A 38 3.39 -9.11 2.79
CA THR A 38 2.37 -8.05 2.72
C THR A 38 1.18 -8.59 1.94
N ALA A 39 0.02 -8.69 2.58
CA ALA A 39 -1.21 -9.16 1.95
C ALA A 39 -2.02 -8.01 1.34
N ARG A 40 -2.03 -6.86 2.02
CA ARG A 40 -2.76 -5.68 1.57
C ARG A 40 -2.03 -4.40 1.94
N MET A 41 -2.10 -3.39 1.10
CA MET A 41 -1.69 -2.03 1.42
C MET A 41 -2.75 -1.04 0.96
N HIS A 42 -3.05 -0.06 1.78
CA HIS A 42 -3.98 1.02 1.47
C HIS A 42 -3.32 2.33 1.87
N ILE A 43 -3.30 3.30 0.94
CA ILE A 43 -2.64 4.58 1.11
C ILE A 43 -3.63 5.65 0.68
N GLU A 44 -3.74 6.69 1.49
CA GLU A 44 -4.57 7.85 1.25
C GLU A 44 -3.70 9.12 1.38
N ILE A 45 -3.71 9.94 0.33
CA ILE A 45 -2.92 11.17 0.22
C ILE A 45 -3.89 12.33 0.23
N TYR A 46 -3.86 13.14 1.29
CA TYR A 46 -4.69 14.34 1.41
C TYR A 46 -4.07 15.54 0.69
N LYS A 47 -2.74 15.66 0.78
CA LYS A 47 -1.98 16.76 0.20
C LYS A 47 -0.63 16.25 -0.26
N TYR A 48 -0.24 16.63 -1.47
CA TYR A 48 1.10 16.34 -1.95
C TYR A 48 2.09 17.38 -1.40
N PRO A 49 3.22 16.95 -0.82
CA PRO A 49 4.29 17.86 -0.46
C PRO A 49 4.90 18.47 -1.73
N ALA A 50 5.30 19.73 -1.65
CA ALA A 50 6.08 20.39 -2.67
C ALA A 50 7.55 19.95 -2.61
N TRP A 51 8.31 20.33 -3.63
CA TRP A 51 9.75 20.13 -3.60
C TRP A 51 10.36 20.92 -2.42
N ASN A 52 11.32 20.31 -1.72
CA ASN A 52 11.93 20.76 -0.46
C ASN A 52 11.04 20.76 0.80
N ASP A 53 9.77 20.34 0.73
CA ASP A 53 9.00 20.11 1.95
C ASP A 53 9.57 18.91 2.72
N VAL A 54 9.68 19.06 4.04
CA VAL A 54 10.09 17.97 4.93
C VAL A 54 8.84 17.26 5.42
N VAL A 55 8.80 15.93 5.26
CA VAL A 55 7.69 15.08 5.70
C VAL A 55 8.14 14.24 6.88
N GLU A 56 7.45 14.38 8.00
CA GLU A 56 7.56 13.49 9.14
C GLU A 56 6.67 12.27 8.93
N ILE A 57 7.19 11.07 9.18
CA ILE A 57 6.45 9.82 9.02
C ILE A 57 6.46 9.09 10.36
N GLU A 58 5.28 8.92 10.93
CA GLU A 58 5.05 8.10 12.13
C GLU A 58 4.50 6.74 11.70
N THR A 59 4.93 5.67 12.38
CA THR A 59 4.41 4.32 12.13
C THR A 59 4.31 3.52 13.43
N TRP A 60 3.32 2.65 13.50
CA TRP A 60 3.10 1.75 14.64
C TRP A 60 2.43 0.46 14.19
N PHE A 61 2.49 -0.56 15.04
CA PHE A 61 1.95 -1.89 14.78
C PHE A 61 0.79 -2.20 15.70
N HIS A 62 -0.16 -2.97 15.17
CA HIS A 62 -1.23 -3.60 15.93
C HIS A 62 -1.25 -5.10 15.67
N LYS A 63 -1.56 -5.86 16.71
CA LYS A 63 -2.10 -7.20 16.55
C LYS A 63 -3.50 -7.05 15.98
N GLU A 64 -3.71 -7.53 14.76
CA GLU A 64 -5.02 -7.45 14.11
C GLU A 64 -5.78 -8.77 14.29
N ASP A 65 -5.17 -9.89 13.87
CA ASP A 65 -5.78 -11.22 13.87
C ASP A 65 -4.80 -12.31 14.34
N ARG A 66 -5.28 -13.55 14.44
CA ARG A 66 -4.44 -14.73 14.72
C ARG A 66 -3.41 -15.05 13.63
N ILE A 67 -3.53 -14.47 12.44
CA ILE A 67 -2.69 -14.78 11.27
C ILE A 67 -1.94 -13.55 10.72
N GLY A 68 -2.20 -12.36 11.27
CA GLY A 68 -1.69 -11.14 10.68
C GLY A 68 -1.54 -9.98 11.65
N THR A 69 -0.61 -9.12 11.28
CA THR A 69 -0.34 -7.84 11.94
C THR A 69 -0.74 -6.72 11.01
N ARG A 70 -1.14 -5.59 11.60
CA ARG A 70 -1.42 -4.37 10.88
C ARG A 70 -0.33 -3.36 11.21
N GLN A 71 0.18 -2.70 10.19
CA GLN A 71 1.08 -1.57 10.34
C GLN A 71 0.34 -0.33 9.82
N ASP A 72 0.33 0.73 10.61
CA ASP A 72 -0.25 2.01 10.23
C ASP A 72 0.85 3.07 10.09
N TRP A 73 0.59 4.06 9.24
CA TRP A 73 1.43 5.24 9.09
C TRP A 73 0.58 6.51 9.06
N ILE A 74 1.15 7.57 9.64
CA ILE A 74 0.70 8.95 9.45
C ILE A 74 1.85 9.73 8.83
N LEU A 75 1.55 10.49 7.78
CA LEU A 75 2.49 11.42 7.14
C LEU A 75 2.07 12.84 7.53
N LYS A 76 3.01 13.61 8.08
CA LYS A 76 2.81 15.00 8.48
C LYS A 76 3.77 15.91 7.73
N ASP A 77 3.29 17.08 7.34
CA ASP A 77 4.16 18.19 6.96
C ASP A 77 4.90 18.68 8.21
N TYR A 78 6.23 18.63 8.19
CA TYR A 78 7.05 18.95 9.35
C TYR A 78 6.94 20.42 9.76
N ALA A 79 6.70 21.33 8.81
CA ALA A 79 6.70 22.76 9.09
C ALA A 79 5.48 23.22 9.89
N ASN A 80 4.34 22.53 9.74
CA ASN A 80 3.06 22.94 10.35
C ASN A 80 2.34 21.80 11.11
N GLY A 81 2.86 20.57 11.07
CA GLY A 81 2.27 19.40 11.71
C GLY A 81 1.00 18.87 11.05
N GLN A 82 0.59 19.41 9.89
CA GLN A 82 -0.62 18.99 9.20
C GLN A 82 -0.47 17.56 8.67
N VAL A 83 -1.46 16.72 8.92
CA VAL A 83 -1.51 15.38 8.32
C VAL A 83 -1.77 15.51 6.82
N ILE A 84 -0.81 15.07 6.02
CA ILE A 84 -0.86 15.12 4.55
C ILE A 84 -1.18 13.76 3.92
N GLY A 85 -1.15 12.69 4.70
CA GLY A 85 -1.58 11.36 4.25
C GLY A 85 -1.58 10.33 5.37
N ARG A 86 -2.15 9.17 5.06
CA ARG A 86 -2.17 7.97 5.91
C ARG A 86 -1.90 6.73 5.07
N ALA A 87 -1.35 5.71 5.70
CA ALA A 87 -1.27 4.40 5.09
C ALA A 87 -1.59 3.32 6.12
N THR A 88 -2.03 2.17 5.63
CA THR A 88 -2.19 0.96 6.42
C THR A 88 -1.80 -0.25 5.59
N SER A 89 -1.21 -1.25 6.24
CA SER A 89 -0.77 -2.47 5.60
C SER A 89 -1.08 -3.66 6.49
N LYS A 90 -1.65 -4.70 5.88
CA LYS A 90 -1.85 -6.00 6.52
C LYS A 90 -0.72 -6.92 6.10
N ARG A 91 0.00 -7.46 7.08
CA ARG A 91 1.00 -8.51 6.88
C ARG A 91 0.48 -9.82 7.44
N VAL A 92 0.79 -10.91 6.76
CA VAL A 92 0.42 -12.27 7.20
C VAL A 92 1.65 -13.14 7.27
N MET A 93 1.64 -14.10 8.19
CA MET A 93 2.74 -15.05 8.33
C MET A 93 2.58 -16.18 7.34
N MET A 94 3.65 -16.50 6.61
CA MET A 94 3.69 -17.59 5.65
C MET A 94 4.90 -18.48 5.92
N ASN A 95 4.72 -19.80 5.81
CA ASN A 95 5.85 -20.71 5.78
C ASN A 95 6.50 -20.71 4.38
N GLN A 96 7.81 -20.47 4.32
CA GLN A 96 8.56 -20.27 3.07
C GLN A 96 8.57 -21.52 2.19
N GLU A 97 8.70 -22.70 2.78
CA GLU A 97 8.81 -23.98 2.07
C GLU A 97 7.45 -24.44 1.52
N THR A 98 6.43 -24.46 2.38
CA THR A 98 5.08 -24.93 2.02
C THR A 98 4.23 -23.88 1.31
N ARG A 99 4.63 -22.60 1.39
CA ARG A 99 3.87 -21.42 0.90
C ARG A 99 2.46 -21.32 1.50
N ARG A 100 2.25 -21.90 2.69
CA ARG A 100 0.98 -21.86 3.43
C ARG A 100 1.00 -20.79 4.52
N LEU A 101 -0.14 -20.14 4.72
CA LEU A 101 -0.34 -19.22 5.83
C LEU A 101 -0.25 -19.95 7.16
N GLN A 102 0.40 -19.32 8.13
CA GLN A 102 0.58 -19.83 9.48
C GLN A 102 -0.01 -18.87 10.50
N LYS A 103 -0.42 -19.41 11.65
CA LYS A 103 -0.82 -18.57 12.78
C LYS A 103 0.40 -17.86 13.34
N VAL A 104 0.18 -16.65 13.83
CA VAL A 104 1.20 -15.92 14.55
C VAL A 104 1.25 -16.48 15.97
N ASN A 105 2.41 -17.03 16.35
CA ASN A 105 2.66 -17.44 17.72
C ASN A 105 2.78 -16.19 18.61
N ASP A 106 2.28 -16.25 19.84
CA ASP A 106 2.37 -15.15 20.79
C ASP A 106 3.83 -14.81 21.12
N ASP A 107 4.74 -15.79 21.16
CA ASP A 107 6.18 -15.54 21.32
C ASP A 107 6.75 -14.63 20.21
N ILE A 108 6.30 -14.84 18.97
CA ILE A 108 6.72 -14.04 17.82
C ILE A 108 6.09 -12.65 17.89
N LEU A 109 4.86 -12.52 18.38
CA LEU A 109 4.22 -11.22 18.57
C LEU A 109 4.88 -10.41 19.67
N ASP A 110 5.23 -11.05 20.78
CA ASP A 110 5.90 -10.39 21.90
C ASP A 110 7.31 -9.93 21.48
N GLU A 111 8.06 -10.77 20.78
CA GLU A 111 9.32 -10.37 20.14
C GLU A 111 9.14 -9.18 19.18
N TYR A 112 8.03 -9.13 18.45
CA TYR A 112 7.78 -8.12 17.43
C TYR A 112 7.28 -6.78 18.00
N LEU A 113 6.49 -6.80 19.09
CA LEU A 113 5.86 -5.61 19.68
C LEU A 113 6.77 -4.86 20.67
N ILE A 114 7.78 -5.53 21.25
CA ILE A 114 8.59 -4.95 22.35
C ILE A 114 9.66 -3.94 21.88
N PHE A 115 10.09 -3.91 20.61
CA PHE A 115 11.42 -3.38 20.26
C PHE A 115 11.50 -2.10 19.40
N CYS A 116 10.44 -1.29 19.30
CA CYS A 116 10.34 -0.14 18.37
C CYS A 116 11.31 1.04 18.67
N GLN A 117 12.60 0.98 18.29
CA GLN A 117 13.49 2.17 18.18
C GLN A 117 14.82 1.91 17.42
N ARG A 118 15.08 2.71 16.35
CA ARG A 118 16.36 3.01 15.60
C ARG A 118 16.83 2.26 14.32
N GLU A 119 16.77 2.99 13.20
CA GLU A 119 17.37 2.87 11.85
C GLU A 119 18.49 1.83 11.56
N SER A 120 18.42 1.06 10.46
CA SER A 120 18.86 1.45 9.08
C SER A 120 18.96 0.24 8.12
N SER A 121 18.47 0.44 6.88
CA SER A 121 18.74 -0.20 5.55
C SER A 121 18.90 -1.73 5.36
N SER A 122 18.17 -2.31 4.38
CA SER A 122 18.47 -3.63 3.81
C SER A 122 18.08 -3.82 2.33
N SER A 123 18.77 -4.76 1.69
CA SER A 123 18.62 -5.25 0.29
C SER A 123 17.62 -6.41 0.21
N ASN A 124 16.81 -6.50 -0.87
CA ASN A 124 15.81 -7.56 -1.08
C ASN A 124 16.03 -8.26 -2.45
N GLN A 125 16.06 -9.59 -2.48
CA GLN A 125 16.09 -10.41 -3.72
C GLN A 125 14.70 -10.60 -4.37
N HIS A 126 13.63 -10.13 -3.74
CA HIS A 126 12.28 -10.08 -4.30
C HIS A 126 11.94 -8.67 -4.79
N VAL A 127 11.06 -8.59 -5.79
CA VAL A 127 10.52 -7.31 -6.29
C VAL A 127 9.85 -6.56 -5.12
N ASN A 128 10.23 -5.29 -4.93
CA ASN A 128 9.77 -4.48 -3.81
C ASN A 128 8.30 -4.02 -4.00
N ASN A 129 7.51 -3.80 -2.93
CA ASN A 129 6.10 -3.38 -3.04
C ASN A 129 5.92 -2.07 -3.84
N VAL A 130 6.93 -1.18 -3.83
CA VAL A 130 6.99 0.03 -4.65
C VAL A 130 7.04 -0.26 -6.15
N THR A 131 7.72 -1.34 -6.55
CA THR A 131 7.79 -1.71 -7.97
C THR A 131 6.41 -2.10 -8.49
N TYR A 132 5.60 -2.81 -7.68
CA TYR A 132 4.21 -3.11 -8.05
C TYR A 132 3.36 -1.84 -8.22
N ILE A 133 3.59 -0.80 -7.41
CA ILE A 133 2.91 0.49 -7.59
C ILE A 133 3.33 1.15 -8.90
N GLY A 134 4.63 1.12 -9.22
CA GLY A 134 5.15 1.59 -10.50
C GLY A 134 4.40 0.93 -11.66
N TRP A 135 4.36 -0.40 -11.67
CA TRP A 135 3.66 -1.17 -12.69
C TRP A 135 2.14 -0.90 -12.72
N VAL A 136 1.49 -0.75 -11.57
CA VAL A 136 0.07 -0.37 -11.49
C VAL A 136 -0.19 0.98 -12.14
N LEU A 137 0.72 1.94 -11.96
CA LEU A 137 0.59 3.30 -12.51
C LEU A 137 1.05 3.41 -13.96
N GLU A 138 1.88 2.50 -14.47
CA GLU A 138 2.37 2.51 -15.85
C GLU A 138 1.27 2.37 -16.91
N SER A 139 0.17 1.67 -16.58
CA SER A 139 -0.96 1.49 -17.49
C SER A 139 -2.01 2.62 -17.41
N MET A 140 -1.72 3.69 -16.66
CA MET A 140 -2.63 4.83 -16.54
C MET A 140 -2.59 5.74 -17.78
N PRO A 141 -3.76 6.17 -18.31
CA PRO A 141 -3.80 7.12 -19.41
C PRO A 141 -3.13 8.45 -19.04
N ARG A 142 -2.35 9.03 -19.96
CA ARG A 142 -1.59 10.27 -19.72
C ARG A 142 -2.49 11.43 -19.32
N GLU A 143 -3.69 11.50 -19.88
CA GLU A 143 -4.68 12.53 -19.59
C GLU A 143 -5.06 12.55 -18.10
N ILE A 144 -5.09 11.37 -17.46
CA ILE A 144 -5.35 11.26 -16.02
C ILE A 144 -4.14 11.73 -15.22
N ILE A 145 -2.94 11.28 -15.58
CA ILE A 145 -1.69 11.67 -14.91
C ILE A 145 -1.48 13.20 -14.97
N ASP A 146 -1.84 13.81 -16.09
CA ASP A 146 -1.66 15.24 -16.32
C ASP A 146 -2.72 16.08 -15.59
N SER A 147 -3.98 15.64 -15.59
CA SER A 147 -5.12 16.45 -15.08
C SER A 147 -5.55 16.11 -13.65
N TYR A 148 -5.18 14.94 -13.14
CA TYR A 148 -5.60 14.43 -11.83
C TYR A 148 -4.38 14.03 -10.98
N GLU A 149 -4.56 14.05 -9.68
CA GLU A 149 -3.59 13.54 -8.71
C GLU A 149 -4.18 12.36 -7.94
N LEU A 150 -3.33 11.37 -7.63
CA LEU A 150 -3.74 10.15 -6.95
C LEU A 150 -4.14 10.49 -5.51
N GLN A 151 -5.36 10.17 -5.13
CA GLN A 151 -5.85 10.36 -3.77
C GLN A 151 -5.70 9.08 -2.97
N THR A 152 -6.10 7.95 -3.54
CA THR A 152 -6.12 6.67 -2.82
C THR A 152 -5.54 5.58 -3.70
N ILE A 153 -4.72 4.70 -3.12
CA ILE A 153 -4.31 3.45 -3.75
C ILE A 153 -4.48 2.30 -2.77
N THR A 154 -5.18 1.26 -3.21
CA THR A 154 -5.35 0.01 -2.47
C THR A 154 -4.78 -1.12 -3.30
N LEU A 155 -3.95 -1.96 -2.71
CA LEU A 155 -3.27 -3.07 -3.37
C LEU A 155 -3.51 -4.35 -2.56
N ASP A 156 -4.03 -5.36 -3.22
CA ASP A 156 -4.21 -6.70 -2.69
C ASP A 156 -3.20 -7.64 -3.37
N TYR A 157 -2.25 -8.15 -2.59
CA TYR A 157 -1.17 -9.00 -3.08
C TYR A 157 -1.61 -10.46 -3.02
N ARG A 158 -1.44 -11.17 -4.14
CA ARG A 158 -1.81 -12.59 -4.28
C ARG A 158 -0.60 -13.49 -4.41
N ARG A 159 0.43 -13.04 -5.12
CA ARG A 159 1.67 -13.79 -5.37
C ARG A 159 2.88 -12.86 -5.34
N GLU A 160 4.01 -13.44 -5.02
CA GLU A 160 5.31 -12.80 -5.18
C GLU A 160 5.79 -12.96 -6.62
N CYS A 161 6.46 -11.92 -7.11
CA CYS A 161 7.15 -11.89 -8.39
C CYS A 161 8.67 -11.90 -8.17
N GLN A 162 9.39 -12.64 -9.01
CA GLN A 162 10.85 -12.65 -9.07
C GLN A 162 11.37 -11.72 -10.17
N HIS A 163 12.66 -11.41 -10.15
CA HIS A 163 13.31 -10.46 -11.07
C HIS A 163 13.28 -10.88 -12.55
N ASP A 164 13.15 -12.17 -12.83
CA ASP A 164 13.14 -12.77 -14.17
C ASP A 164 11.72 -12.93 -14.76
N ASN A 165 10.69 -12.63 -13.98
CA ASN A 165 9.31 -12.80 -14.43
C ASN A 165 8.87 -11.62 -15.31
N VAL A 166 8.07 -11.95 -16.33
CA VAL A 166 7.42 -10.95 -17.20
C VAL A 166 5.99 -10.73 -16.71
N VAL A 167 5.62 -9.47 -16.54
CA VAL A 167 4.36 -9.05 -15.93
C VAL A 167 3.57 -8.19 -16.91
N ASP A 168 2.29 -8.52 -17.09
CA ASP A 168 1.34 -7.65 -17.78
C ASP A 168 0.73 -6.66 -16.77
N SER A 169 0.70 -5.37 -17.12
CA SER A 169 -0.03 -4.33 -16.39
C SER A 169 -1.30 -3.95 -17.14
N LEU A 170 -2.45 -4.13 -16.50
CA LEU A 170 -3.76 -3.86 -17.06
C LEU A 170 -4.52 -2.89 -16.16
N SER A 171 -5.19 -1.91 -16.77
CA SER A 171 -6.05 -0.94 -16.09
C SER A 171 -7.39 -0.81 -16.79
N SER A 172 -8.47 -0.69 -16.01
CA SER A 172 -9.81 -0.43 -16.49
C SER A 172 -10.48 0.64 -15.64
N HIS A 173 -11.22 1.54 -16.29
CA HIS A 173 -12.05 2.50 -15.58
C HIS A 173 -13.15 1.77 -14.81
N GLU A 174 -13.32 2.10 -13.53
CA GLU A 174 -14.37 1.56 -12.66
C GLU A 174 -15.30 2.74 -12.33
N PRO A 175 -16.53 2.79 -12.87
CA PRO A 175 -17.46 3.86 -12.53
C PRO A 175 -17.85 3.78 -11.06
N ASP A 176 -18.07 4.95 -10.44
CA ASP A 176 -18.54 5.02 -9.06
C ASP A 176 -20.04 4.67 -9.02
N GLU A 177 -20.36 3.47 -8.52
CA GLU A 177 -21.73 2.97 -8.38
C GLU A 177 -22.61 3.93 -7.56
N ASN A 178 -22.04 4.68 -6.60
CA ASN A 178 -22.81 5.65 -5.80
C ASN A 178 -23.15 6.92 -6.60
N LEU A 179 -22.27 7.39 -7.49
CA LEU A 179 -22.55 8.54 -8.36
C LEU A 179 -23.55 8.18 -9.46
N GLU A 180 -23.46 6.96 -10.02
CA GLU A 180 -24.44 6.47 -10.98
C GLU A 180 -25.84 6.33 -10.34
N ALA A 181 -25.93 5.79 -9.13
CA ALA A 181 -27.21 5.70 -8.40
C ALA A 181 -27.83 7.07 -8.10
N ILE A 182 -27.03 8.08 -7.75
CA ILE A 182 -27.51 9.46 -7.50
C ILE A 182 -27.95 10.14 -8.81
N SER A 183 -27.23 9.93 -9.91
CA SER A 183 -27.61 10.49 -11.22
C SER A 183 -28.92 9.92 -11.77
N GLN A 184 -29.22 8.64 -11.50
CA GLN A 184 -30.48 8.01 -11.88
C GLN A 184 -31.68 8.46 -11.02
N LEU A 185 -31.43 8.89 -9.78
CA LEU A 185 -32.47 9.39 -8.87
C LEU A 185 -32.85 10.87 -9.09
N ASN A 186 -32.03 11.65 -9.79
CA ASN A 186 -32.30 13.07 -10.07
C ASN A 186 -33.27 13.31 -11.24
N GLY A 187 -33.98 12.27 -11.69
CA GLY A 187 -35.18 12.42 -12.48
C GLY A 187 -36.35 12.86 -11.60
N THR A 188 -36.71 14.15 -11.68
CA THR A 188 -37.87 14.85 -11.09
C THR A 188 -37.70 15.50 -9.69
N ASN A 189 -37.70 16.84 -9.74
CA ASN A 189 -38.09 17.84 -8.75
C ASN A 189 -37.08 18.28 -7.66
N GLY A 190 -36.68 19.56 -7.78
CA GLY A 190 -36.28 20.41 -6.65
C GLY A 190 -34.80 20.68 -6.56
N SER A 191 -34.41 21.91 -6.91
CA SER A 191 -33.06 22.46 -6.73
C SER A 191 -32.59 22.34 -5.27
N ALA A 192 -31.80 21.31 -4.98
CA ALA A 192 -30.82 21.31 -3.92
C ALA A 192 -29.45 21.41 -4.61
N LYS A 193 -28.63 22.38 -4.19
CA LYS A 193 -27.22 22.46 -4.63
C LYS A 193 -26.57 21.10 -4.33
N SER A 194 -26.31 20.32 -5.38
CA SER A 194 -25.52 19.10 -5.29
C SER A 194 -24.25 19.46 -4.51
N PRO A 195 -23.90 18.73 -3.42
CA PRO A 195 -22.61 18.93 -2.78
C PRO A 195 -21.57 18.82 -3.88
N ALA A 196 -20.76 19.88 -4.06
CA ALA A 196 -19.84 20.03 -5.19
C ALA A 196 -19.24 18.67 -5.56
N THR A 197 -19.70 18.08 -6.66
CA THR A 197 -19.27 16.76 -7.10
C THR A 197 -17.81 16.90 -7.44
N VAL A 198 -16.96 16.54 -6.49
CA VAL A 198 -15.52 16.51 -6.73
C VAL A 198 -15.32 15.50 -7.86
N ASP A 199 -14.76 15.99 -8.95
CA ASP A 199 -14.46 15.22 -10.17
C ASP A 199 -13.40 14.17 -9.80
N TYR A 200 -13.89 12.99 -9.42
CA TYR A 200 -13.10 11.81 -9.08
C TYR A 200 -13.13 10.81 -10.23
N ARG A 201 -12.03 10.09 -10.41
CA ARG A 201 -11.95 8.93 -11.32
C ARG A 201 -11.38 7.75 -10.59
N GLN A 202 -11.97 6.58 -10.83
CA GLN A 202 -11.53 5.33 -10.22
C GLN A 202 -11.10 4.33 -11.29
N PHE A 203 -10.05 3.60 -10.97
CA PHE A 203 -9.50 2.57 -11.85
C PHE A 203 -9.24 1.29 -11.06
N LEU A 204 -9.60 0.17 -11.67
CA LEU A 204 -9.22 -1.16 -11.25
C LEU A 204 -7.98 -1.58 -12.05
N HIS A 205 -7.00 -2.12 -11.33
CA HIS A 205 -5.72 -2.55 -11.89
C HIS A 205 -5.53 -4.04 -11.64
N LEU A 206 -4.90 -4.71 -12.60
CA LEU A 206 -4.53 -6.11 -12.52
C LEU A 206 -3.10 -6.28 -13.00
N LEU A 207 -2.25 -6.82 -12.13
CA LEU A 207 -0.94 -7.35 -12.49
C LEU A 207 -1.03 -8.86 -12.54
N ARG A 208 -0.54 -9.44 -13.63
CA ARG A 208 -0.50 -10.90 -13.83
C ARG A 208 0.78 -11.33 -14.53
N PHE A 209 1.18 -12.59 -14.37
CA PHE A 209 2.29 -13.12 -15.17
C PHE A 209 1.86 -13.23 -16.64
N SER A 210 2.73 -12.79 -17.56
CA SER A 210 2.42 -12.84 -19.00
C SER A 210 2.34 -14.27 -19.55
N GLY A 211 3.01 -15.24 -18.90
CA GLY A 211 3.07 -16.62 -19.34
C GLY A 211 1.82 -17.45 -19.04
N ASP A 212 1.32 -17.40 -17.80
CA ASP A 212 0.21 -18.23 -17.33
C ASP A 212 -1.06 -17.43 -16.94
N GLY A 213 -0.97 -16.10 -16.95
CA GLY A 213 -2.07 -15.21 -16.60
C GLY A 213 -2.45 -15.20 -15.11
N LEU A 214 -1.67 -15.85 -14.23
CA LEU A 214 -1.98 -15.88 -12.80
C LEU A 214 -1.87 -14.49 -12.19
N GLU A 215 -2.87 -14.13 -11.39
CA GLU A 215 -2.94 -12.85 -10.68
C GLU A 215 -1.82 -12.75 -9.65
N ILE A 216 -1.07 -11.65 -9.76
CA ILE A 216 0.01 -11.28 -8.85
C ILE A 216 -0.50 -10.26 -7.84
N ASN A 217 -1.16 -9.21 -8.34
CA ASN A 217 -1.66 -8.11 -7.55
C ASN A 217 -2.92 -7.54 -8.20
N ARG A 218 -3.87 -7.12 -7.36
CA ARG A 218 -5.03 -6.34 -7.79
C ARG A 218 -5.01 -5.01 -7.08
N GLY A 219 -5.09 -3.94 -7.86
CA GLY A 219 -5.06 -2.58 -7.35
C GLY A 219 -6.35 -1.83 -7.60
N ARG A 220 -6.70 -0.88 -6.73
CA ARG A 220 -7.69 0.15 -7.01
C ARG A 220 -7.08 1.51 -6.73
N THR A 221 -7.24 2.43 -7.66
CA THR A 221 -6.82 3.82 -7.48
C THR A 221 -7.99 4.77 -7.62
N GLN A 222 -8.01 5.80 -6.78
CA GLN A 222 -8.93 6.93 -6.89
C GLN A 222 -8.12 8.19 -7.10
N TRP A 223 -8.56 9.01 -8.05
CA TRP A 223 -7.87 10.19 -8.53
C TRP A 223 -8.79 11.38 -8.40
N ARG A 224 -8.26 12.50 -7.90
CA ARG A 224 -8.99 13.77 -7.81
C ARG A 224 -8.43 14.76 -8.80
N LYS A 225 -9.27 15.62 -9.35
CA LYS A 225 -8.82 16.68 -10.25
C LYS A 225 -7.79 17.57 -9.55
N LYS A 226 -6.69 17.90 -10.24
CA LYS A 226 -5.70 18.82 -9.70
C LYS A 226 -6.35 20.19 -9.47
N PRO A 227 -6.04 20.88 -8.36
CA PRO A 227 -6.46 22.26 -8.20
C PRO A 227 -5.87 23.11 -9.32
N VAL A 228 -6.66 24.05 -9.85
CA VAL A 228 -6.17 25.06 -10.79
C VAL A 228 -5.16 25.92 -10.01
N ARG A 229 -3.89 25.87 -10.43
CA ARG A 229 -2.83 26.72 -9.87
C ARG A 229 -2.99 28.16 -10.32
#